data_AF-A0A9P7R9T8-F1
#
_entry.id   AF-A0A9P7R9T8-F1
#
_cell.length_a   1.000
_cell.length_b   1.000
_cell.length_c   1.000
_cell.angle_alpha   90.00
_cell.angle_beta   90.00
_cell.angle_gamma   90.00
#
_symmetry.space_group_name_H-M   'P 1'
#
loop_
_entity.id
_entity.type
_entity.pdbx_description
1 polymer ?
#
loop_
_entity_poly.entity_id
_entity_poly.type
_entity_poly.pdbx_seq_one_letter_code
_entity_poly.pdbx_strand_id
1 'polypeptide(L)'
;MQFFTHVLAISGALVAFASADLHTYCACQGGTDLPIHVYATQRVHDQNQEILKWGQDAPGIWLGHASGPGPRFGGSFVERKVGRIDGKWMYNQCRLYGGLDSTCFECSRVQMNGKDKLCTQS
;
A
#
# COMPACT_ATOMS: atom_id res chain seq x y z
N MET A 1 24.40 37.91 48.91
CA MET A 1 24.47 36.48 48.52
C MET A 1 23.23 36.19 47.67
N GLN A 2 23.37 36.20 46.34
CA GLN A 2 22.28 35.88 45.40
C GLN A 2 22.43 34.42 44.97
N PHE A 3 21.44 33.60 45.26
CA PHE A 3 21.35 32.21 44.81
C PHE A 3 20.80 32.19 43.38
N PHE A 4 21.61 31.75 42.43
CA PHE A 4 21.19 31.49 41.06
C PHE A 4 20.41 30.17 41.00
N THR A 5 19.12 30.26 40.76
CA THR A 5 18.23 29.12 40.47
C THR A 5 18.46 28.64 39.04
N HIS A 6 18.98 27.42 38.87
CA HIS A 6 19.09 26.76 37.57
C HIS A 6 17.75 26.10 37.21
N VAL A 7 17.09 26.61 36.17
CA VAL A 7 15.92 25.98 35.56
C VAL A 7 16.42 24.93 34.58
N LEU A 8 16.31 23.65 34.94
CA LEU A 8 16.51 22.52 34.04
C LEU A 8 15.36 22.49 33.03
N ALA A 9 15.61 22.96 31.81
CA ALA A 9 14.72 22.78 30.68
C ALA A 9 14.81 21.31 30.22
N ILE A 10 13.80 20.52 30.60
CA ILE A 10 13.62 19.16 30.08
C ILE A 10 13.07 19.31 28.66
N SER A 11 13.96 19.24 27.67
CA SER A 11 13.59 19.17 26.26
C SER A 11 12.88 17.84 25.98
N GLY A 12 11.55 17.85 26.02
CA GLY A 12 10.72 16.73 25.62
C GLY A 12 10.83 16.50 24.11
N ALA A 13 11.62 15.51 23.70
CA ALA A 13 11.60 15.00 22.34
C ALA A 13 10.24 14.33 22.10
N LEU A 14 9.36 15.02 21.38
CA LEU A 14 8.12 14.45 20.87
C LEU A 14 8.47 13.39 19.83
N VAL A 15 8.55 12.14 20.26
CA VAL A 15 8.63 10.99 19.36
C VAL A 15 7.28 10.90 18.65
N ALA A 16 7.19 11.51 17.48
CA ALA A 16 6.03 11.37 16.61
C ALA A 16 5.97 9.90 16.17
N PHE A 17 5.04 9.14 16.76
CA PHE A 17 4.71 7.81 16.28
C PHE A 17 4.10 7.97 14.88
N ALA A 18 4.90 7.73 13.84
CA ALA A 18 4.39 7.63 12.49
C ALA A 18 3.44 6.43 12.45
N SER A 19 2.14 6.68 12.43
CA SER A 19 1.15 5.64 12.20
C SER A 19 1.40 5.05 10.82
N ALA A 20 1.69 3.75 10.76
CA ALA A 20 1.80 3.04 9.50
C ALA A 20 0.45 3.10 8.78
N ASP A 21 0.45 3.59 7.53
CA ASP A 21 -0.73 3.59 6.68
C ASP A 21 -0.90 2.19 6.09
N LEU A 22 -1.63 1.33 6.82
CA LEU A 22 -1.75 -0.08 6.52
C LEU A 22 -2.90 -0.34 5.55
N HIS A 23 -2.65 -1.20 4.55
CA HIS A 23 -3.55 -1.55 3.46
C HIS A 23 -3.59 -3.05 3.19
N THR A 24 -4.72 -3.57 2.70
CA THR A 24 -4.86 -4.99 2.33
C THR A 24 -4.22 -5.27 0.98
N TYR A 25 -4.54 -4.46 -0.04
CA TYR A 25 -4.05 -4.64 -1.40
C TYR A 25 -3.30 -3.41 -1.88
N CYS A 26 -2.18 -3.62 -2.58
CA CYS A 26 -1.42 -2.54 -3.19
C CYS A 26 -0.83 -2.93 -4.54
N ALA A 27 -0.51 -1.94 -5.36
CA ALA A 27 0.17 -2.09 -6.64
C ALA A 27 1.01 -0.84 -6.97
N CYS A 28 1.93 -0.99 -7.91
CA CYS A 28 2.72 0.12 -8.43
C CYS A 28 1.97 0.84 -9.55
N GLN A 29 2.12 2.16 -9.62
CA GLN A 29 1.61 2.99 -10.72
C GLN A 29 2.76 3.55 -11.56
N GLY A 30 2.45 3.89 -12.81
CA GLY A 30 3.37 4.63 -13.68
C GLY A 30 3.59 6.08 -13.23
N GLY A 31 2.85 6.54 -12.23
CA GLY A 31 2.85 7.87 -11.62
C GLY A 31 1.56 8.08 -10.84
N THR A 32 1.47 9.17 -10.08
CA THR A 32 0.27 9.50 -9.32
C THR A 32 -0.94 9.57 -10.24
N ASP A 33 -2.02 8.89 -9.87
CA ASP A 33 -3.25 8.80 -10.67
C ASP A 33 -3.10 8.24 -12.10
N LEU A 34 -2.04 7.49 -12.37
CA LEU A 34 -1.84 6.76 -13.62
C LEU A 34 -2.17 5.27 -13.46
N PRO A 35 -2.40 4.53 -14.57
CA PRO A 35 -2.65 3.10 -14.52
C PRO A 35 -1.56 2.28 -13.81
N ILE A 36 -1.92 1.04 -13.45
CA ILE A 36 -1.02 0.09 -12.80
C ILE A 36 0.18 -0.22 -13.70
N HIS A 37 1.38 -0.06 -13.15
CA HIS A 37 2.64 -0.39 -13.80
C HIS A 37 2.96 -1.88 -13.57
N VAL A 38 2.40 -2.74 -14.42
CA VAL A 38 2.42 -4.21 -14.29
C VAL A 38 3.81 -4.77 -14.01
N TYR A 39 4.84 -4.36 -14.77
CA TYR A 39 6.20 -4.85 -14.57
C TYR A 39 6.79 -4.50 -13.19
N ALA A 40 6.47 -3.33 -12.65
CA ALA A 40 7.01 -2.89 -11.36
C ALA A 40 6.31 -3.67 -10.25
N THR A 41 4.98 -3.82 -10.32
CA THR A 41 4.22 -4.65 -9.36
C THR A 41 4.71 -6.10 -9.38
N GLN A 42 4.96 -6.67 -10.57
CA GLN A 42 5.52 -8.02 -10.68
C GLN A 42 6.91 -8.12 -10.06
N ARG A 43 7.78 -7.14 -10.27
CA ARG A 43 9.11 -7.13 -9.64
C ARG A 43 9.03 -7.00 -8.12
N VAL A 44 8.12 -6.18 -7.59
CA VAL A 44 7.87 -6.11 -6.14
C VAL A 44 7.43 -7.48 -5.62
N HIS A 45 6.47 -8.14 -6.28
CA HIS A 45 6.04 -9.48 -5.91
C HIS A 45 7.19 -10.48 -5.92
N ASP A 46 7.91 -10.58 -7.04
CA ASP A 46 8.91 -11.62 -7.28
C ASP A 46 10.15 -11.47 -6.37
N GLN A 47 10.47 -10.26 -5.94
CA GLN A 47 11.58 -10.01 -5.00
C GLN A 47 11.18 -10.11 -3.52
N ASN A 48 9.89 -10.26 -3.21
CA ASN A 48 9.38 -10.31 -1.84
C ASN A 48 8.36 -11.46 -1.66
N GLN A 49 8.55 -12.57 -2.39
CA GLN A 49 7.61 -13.71 -2.40
C GLN A 49 7.49 -14.40 -1.04
N GLU A 50 8.44 -14.23 -0.14
CA GLU A 50 8.39 -14.75 1.23
C GLU A 50 7.33 -14.06 2.09
N ILE A 51 7.03 -12.78 1.83
CA ILE A 51 6.02 -11.99 2.57
C ILE A 51 4.77 -11.63 1.76
N LEU A 52 4.88 -11.56 0.43
CA LEU A 52 3.79 -11.19 -0.46
C LEU A 52 3.20 -12.40 -1.18
N LYS A 53 1.94 -12.24 -1.58
CA LYS A 53 1.26 -13.06 -2.58
C LYS A 53 0.45 -12.15 -3.50
N TRP A 54 0.02 -12.68 -4.65
CA TRP A 54 -0.95 -11.99 -5.48
C TRP A 54 -2.30 -11.87 -4.76
N GLY A 55 -2.90 -10.67 -4.80
CA GLY A 55 -4.23 -10.40 -4.26
C GLY A 55 -5.37 -10.94 -5.14
N GLN A 56 -5.03 -11.50 -6.30
CA GLN A 56 -5.94 -12.15 -7.23
C GLN A 56 -5.37 -13.49 -7.68
N ASP A 57 -6.24 -14.41 -8.07
CA ASP A 57 -5.83 -15.70 -8.64
C ASP A 57 -5.54 -15.51 -10.12
N ALA A 58 -4.36 -15.94 -10.57
CA ALA A 58 -3.99 -15.84 -11.98
C ALA A 58 -4.91 -16.73 -12.86
N PRO A 59 -5.33 -16.27 -14.05
CA PRO A 59 -4.93 -15.04 -14.74
C PRO A 59 -5.83 -13.81 -14.45
N GLY A 60 -6.67 -13.83 -13.42
CA GLY A 60 -7.61 -12.75 -13.12
C GLY A 60 -6.94 -11.44 -12.70
N ILE A 61 -7.73 -10.36 -12.71
CA ILE A 61 -7.33 -9.03 -12.23
C ILE A 61 -8.32 -8.47 -11.20
N TRP A 62 -7.95 -7.40 -10.53
CA TRP A 62 -8.93 -6.52 -9.90
C TRP A 62 -9.53 -5.57 -10.92
N LEU A 63 -10.85 -5.45 -10.92
CA LEU A 63 -11.57 -4.47 -11.72
C LEU A 63 -11.52 -3.11 -11.01
N GLY A 64 -11.13 -2.08 -11.77
CA GLY A 64 -11.05 -0.71 -11.27
C GLY A 64 -12.32 0.07 -11.53
N HIS A 65 -12.63 1.03 -10.66
CA HIS A 65 -13.78 1.93 -10.79
C HIS A 65 -13.38 3.38 -10.48
N ALA A 66 -14.03 4.34 -11.13
CA ALA A 66 -13.70 5.76 -10.93
C ALA A 66 -13.96 6.25 -9.49
N SER A 67 -14.90 5.62 -8.79
CA SER A 67 -15.25 5.92 -7.40
C SER A 67 -15.86 4.70 -6.73
N GLY A 68 -15.91 4.73 -5.39
CA GLY A 68 -16.42 3.63 -4.58
C GLY A 68 -15.32 2.76 -3.98
N PRO A 69 -15.68 1.59 -3.42
CA PRO A 69 -14.71 0.67 -2.82
C PRO A 69 -13.83 0.00 -3.88
N GLY A 70 -12.63 -0.41 -3.48
CA GLY A 70 -11.71 -1.11 -4.36
C GLY A 70 -10.70 -0.20 -5.06
N PRO A 71 -9.99 -0.74 -6.06
CA PRO A 71 -8.97 0.02 -6.76
C PRO A 71 -9.59 0.99 -7.75
N ARG A 72 -8.96 2.16 -7.90
CA ARG A 72 -9.31 3.11 -8.96
C ARG A 72 -8.94 2.58 -10.35
N PHE A 73 -7.81 1.88 -10.43
CA PHE A 73 -7.26 1.35 -11.67
C PHE A 73 -7.29 -0.17 -11.67
N GLY A 74 -7.80 -0.77 -12.75
CA GLY A 74 -7.80 -2.22 -12.88
C GLY A 74 -6.38 -2.77 -13.08
N GLY A 75 -6.12 -3.96 -12.56
CA GLY A 75 -4.83 -4.62 -12.72
C GLY A 75 -4.51 -5.66 -11.66
N SER A 76 -3.25 -6.05 -11.61
CA SER A 76 -2.72 -6.99 -10.63
C SER A 76 -2.25 -6.25 -9.39
N PHE A 77 -2.65 -6.75 -8.22
CA PHE A 77 -2.31 -6.22 -6.91
C PHE A 77 -1.65 -7.31 -6.08
N VAL A 78 -0.82 -6.92 -5.13
CA VAL A 78 -0.24 -7.80 -4.12
C VAL A 78 -0.93 -7.57 -2.78
N GLU A 79 -0.94 -8.61 -1.97
CA GLU A 79 -1.32 -8.56 -0.56
C GLU A 79 -0.24 -9.28 0.27
N ARG A 80 -0.22 -9.04 1.59
CA ARG A 80 0.66 -9.84 2.45
C ARG A 80 0.07 -11.22 2.68
N LYS A 81 0.95 -12.20 2.83
CA LYS A 81 0.58 -13.52 3.35
C LYS A 81 0.03 -13.43 4.78
N VAL A 82 0.59 -12.52 5.58
CA VAL A 82 0.17 -12.25 6.96
C VAL A 82 0.18 -10.74 7.22
N GLY A 83 -0.92 -10.21 7.77
CA GLY A 83 -1.05 -8.80 8.11
C GLY A 83 -1.39 -7.89 6.91
N ARG A 84 -1.05 -6.61 7.04
CA ARG A 84 -1.32 -5.56 6.03
C ARG A 84 -0.03 -4.91 5.53
N ILE A 85 -0.08 -4.37 4.32
CA ILE A 85 1.00 -3.66 3.64
C ILE A 85 1.07 -2.24 4.17
N ASP A 86 2.25 -1.77 4.57
CA ASP A 86 2.48 -0.35 4.79
C ASP A 86 2.59 0.37 3.42
N GLY A 87 1.75 1.38 3.19
CA GLY A 87 1.71 2.12 1.92
C GLY A 87 3.01 2.84 1.59
N LYS A 88 3.73 3.36 2.60
CA LYS A 88 5.05 3.98 2.40
C LYS A 88 6.10 2.93 2.05
N TRP A 89 6.04 1.75 2.67
CA TRP A 89 6.90 0.64 2.28
C TRP A 89 6.64 0.25 0.82
N MET A 90 5.38 0.12 0.41
CA MET A 90 5.02 -0.20 -0.98
C MET A 90 5.52 0.87 -1.95
N TYR A 91 5.27 2.16 -1.66
CA TYR A 91 5.78 3.28 -2.45
C TYR A 91 7.28 3.15 -2.71
N ASN A 92 8.07 2.89 -1.67
CA ASN A 92 9.52 2.72 -1.79
C ASN A 92 9.89 1.51 -2.65
N GLN A 93 9.18 0.38 -2.52
CA GLN A 93 9.40 -0.80 -3.35
C GLN A 93 9.08 -0.52 -4.82
N CYS A 94 7.99 0.19 -5.12
CA CYS A 94 7.64 0.58 -6.48
C CYS A 94 8.71 1.46 -7.12
N ARG A 95 9.19 2.47 -6.37
CA ARG A 95 10.29 3.36 -6.78
C ARG A 95 11.58 2.61 -7.09
N LEU A 96 11.88 1.55 -6.34
CA LEU A 96 13.08 0.72 -6.55
C LEU A 96 13.04 -0.03 -7.88
N TYR A 97 11.85 -0.44 -8.35
CA TYR A 97 11.67 -1.27 -9.56
C TYR A 97 11.06 -0.52 -10.75
N GLY A 98 11.19 0.81 -10.78
CA GLY A 98 10.82 1.65 -11.93
C GLY A 98 9.37 2.13 -11.95
N GLY A 99 8.54 1.74 -10.98
CA GLY A 99 7.27 2.43 -10.71
C GLY A 99 7.54 3.85 -10.19
N LEU A 100 6.64 4.79 -10.45
CA LEU A 100 6.81 6.17 -10.00
C LEU A 100 5.94 6.51 -8.78
N ASP A 101 4.92 5.69 -8.51
CA ASP A 101 4.04 5.81 -7.35
C ASP A 101 3.46 4.43 -6.94
N SER A 102 2.69 4.39 -5.85
CA SER A 102 1.92 3.22 -5.41
C SER A 102 0.47 3.58 -5.14
N THR A 103 -0.44 2.65 -5.44
CA THR A 103 -1.84 2.75 -5.04
C THR A 103 -2.20 1.57 -4.15
N CYS A 104 -2.98 1.85 -3.11
CA CYS A 104 -3.43 0.87 -2.13
C CYS A 104 -4.91 1.05 -1.84
N PHE A 105 -5.59 -0.04 -1.47
CA PHE A 105 -6.99 0.01 -1.11
C PHE A 105 -7.37 -1.08 -0.11
N GLU A 106 -8.52 -0.85 0.52
CA GLU A 106 -9.21 -1.81 1.35
C GLU A 106 -10.40 -2.44 0.64
N CYS A 107 -10.64 -3.71 0.94
CA CYS A 107 -11.82 -4.40 0.44
C CYS A 107 -12.45 -5.30 1.51
N SER A 108 -13.65 -4.91 1.97
CA SER A 108 -14.41 -5.67 2.96
C SER A 108 -15.17 -6.85 2.36
N ARG A 109 -15.61 -6.73 1.09
CA ARG A 109 -16.30 -7.81 0.37
C ARG A 109 -15.79 -7.95 -1.06
N VAL A 110 -15.25 -9.13 -1.35
CA VAL A 110 -14.82 -9.51 -2.69
C VAL A 110 -15.94 -10.26 -3.39
N GLN A 111 -16.30 -9.81 -4.59
CA GLN A 111 -17.16 -10.53 -5.52
C GLN A 111 -16.34 -10.99 -6.72
N MET A 112 -16.66 -12.17 -7.26
CA MET A 112 -16.02 -12.69 -8.46
C MET A 112 -16.85 -12.32 -9.68
N ASN A 113 -16.22 -11.74 -10.71
CA ASN A 113 -16.78 -11.53 -12.03
C ASN A 113 -16.01 -12.40 -13.03
N GLY A 114 -16.45 -13.65 -13.19
CA GLY A 114 -15.65 -14.66 -13.89
C GLY A 114 -14.35 -14.93 -13.13
N LYS A 115 -13.20 -14.64 -13.75
CA LYS A 115 -11.88 -14.78 -13.11
C LYS A 115 -11.43 -13.52 -12.37
N ASP A 116 -12.12 -12.40 -12.59
CA ASP A 116 -11.73 -11.10 -12.04
C ASP A 116 -12.39 -10.86 -10.69
N LYS A 117 -11.76 -9.99 -9.89
CA LYS A 117 -12.24 -9.57 -8.58
C LYS A 117 -12.84 -8.18 -8.65
N LEU A 118 -14.00 -8.03 -8.04
CA LEU A 118 -14.68 -6.78 -7.80
C LEU A 118 -14.71 -6.51 -6.30
N CYS A 119 -14.35 -5.29 -5.90
CA CYS A 119 -14.59 -4.86 -4.53
C CYS A 119 -15.98 -4.25 -4.40
N THR A 120 -16.72 -4.67 -3.39
CA THR A 120 -18.08 -4.17 -3.12
C THR A 120 -18.21 -3.65 -1.69
N GLN A 121 -19.08 -2.67 -1.48
CA GLN A 121 -19.44 -2.17 -0.15
C GLN A 121 -20.48 -3.09 0.48
N SER A 122 -20.51 -3.10 1.82
CA SER A 122 -21.59 -3.72 2.60
C SER A 122 -22.76 -2.77 2.73
#